data_AF-A0A7Y2HI03-F1
#
_entry.id   AF-A0A7Y2HI03-F1
#
_cell.length_a   1.000
_cell.length_b   1.000
_cell.length_c   1.000
_cell.angle_alpha   90.00
_cell.angle_beta   90.00
_cell.angle_gamma   90.00
#
_symmetry.space_group_name_H-M   'P 1'
#
loop_
_entity.id
_entity.type
_entity.pdbx_description
1 polymer ?
#
loop_
_entity_poly.entity_id
_entity_poly.type
_entity_poly.pdbx_seq_one_letter_code
_entity_poly.pdbx_strand_id
1 'polypeptide(L)' 'EAYIARWGNAVETYNAYRRTGKPNNMQPGLDPDLIGPFPRSLLRPSVHVNRNANVNQKSLQDLVFWDSGAVICR' A
#
# COMPACT_ATOMS: atom_id res chain seq x y z
N GLU A 1 -16.26 -1.38 11.80
CA GLU A 1 -16.03 -0.70 13.10
C GLU A 1 -14.55 -0.40 13.38
N ALA A 2 -13.63 -1.37 13.22
CA ALA A 2 -12.20 -1.15 13.48
C ALA A 2 -11.54 0.02 12.71
N TYR A 3 -11.99 0.35 11.49
CA TYR A 3 -11.48 1.49 10.71
C TYR A 3 -11.75 2.84 11.40
N ILE A 4 -12.97 3.04 11.91
CA ILE A 4 -13.38 4.29 12.57
C ILE A 4 -12.73 4.40 13.95
N ALA A 5 -12.63 3.28 14.67
CA ALA A 5 -11.98 3.23 15.98
C ALA A 5 -10.47 3.54 15.92
N ARG A 6 -9.84 3.40 14.76
CA ARG A 6 -8.41 3.68 14.53
C ARG A 6 -8.18 5.08 13.96
N TRP A 7 -9.16 5.98 14.10
CA TRP A 7 -9.01 7.35 13.66
C TRP A 7 -7.77 8.00 14.28
N GLY A 8 -6.94 8.64 13.46
CA GLY A 8 -5.62 9.15 13.86
C GLY A 8 -4.46 8.16 13.67
N ASN A 9 -4.72 6.86 13.49
CA ASN A 9 -3.71 5.85 13.18
C ASN A 9 -3.85 5.33 11.73
N ALA A 10 -3.20 6.05 10.82
CA ALA A 10 -3.23 5.73 9.39
C ALA A 10 -2.45 4.45 9.05
N VAL A 11 -1.37 4.13 9.78
CA VAL A 11 -0.51 2.96 9.48
C VAL A 11 -1.26 1.65 9.72
N GLU A 12 -1.96 1.55 10.84
CA GLU A 12 -2.69 0.31 11.14
C GLU A 12 -3.87 0.10 10.20
N THR A 13 -4.52 1.20 9.82
CA THR A 13 -5.60 1.23 8.83
C THR A 13 -5.11 0.80 7.45
N TYR A 14 -3.95 1.33 7.01
CA TYR A 14 -3.30 0.96 5.76
C TYR A 14 -2.90 -0.53 5.74
N ASN A 15 -2.37 -1.06 6.85
CA ASN A 15 -2.02 -2.47 6.96
C ASN A 15 -3.26 -3.39 6.94
N ALA A 16 -4.33 -2.99 7.63
CA ALA A 16 -5.58 -3.73 7.64
C ALA A 16 -6.19 -3.80 6.23
N TYR A 17 -6.14 -2.70 5.48
CA TYR A 17 -6.58 -2.67 4.09
C TYR A 17 -5.78 -3.64 3.22
N ARG A 18 -4.43 -3.61 3.29
CA ARG A 18 -3.58 -4.56 2.53
C ARG A 18 -3.87 -6.03 2.86
N ARG A 19 -4.07 -6.35 4.15
CA ARG A 19 -4.28 -7.73 4.60
C ARG A 19 -5.68 -8.29 4.31
N THR A 20 -6.71 -7.44 4.24
CA THR A 20 -8.12 -7.89 4.22
C THR A 20 -8.96 -7.31 3.09
N GLY A 21 -8.49 -6.27 2.39
CA GLY A 21 -9.26 -5.51 1.40
C GLY A 21 -10.39 -4.66 2.00
N LYS A 22 -10.39 -4.44 3.33
CA LYS A 22 -11.42 -3.66 4.05
C LYS A 22 -10.82 -2.37 4.63
N PRO A 23 -11.57 -1.25 4.70
CA PRO A 23 -12.99 -1.10 4.39
C PRO A 23 -13.29 -1.12 2.87
N ASN A 24 -14.51 -1.55 2.53
CA ASN A 24 -15.00 -1.43 1.16
C ASN A 24 -15.35 0.03 0.85
N ASN A 25 -15.39 0.39 -0.44
CA ASN A 25 -15.83 1.71 -0.92
C ASN A 25 -14.95 2.87 -0.40
N MET A 26 -13.64 2.68 -0.40
CA MET A 26 -12.70 3.79 -0.20
C MET A 26 -12.84 4.78 -1.34
N GLN A 27 -12.62 6.07 -1.04
CA GLN A 27 -12.69 7.12 -2.05
C GLN A 27 -11.74 6.76 -3.21
N PRO A 28 -12.27 6.65 -4.44
CA PRO A 28 -11.42 6.43 -5.60
C PRO A 28 -10.56 7.65 -5.83
N GLY A 29 -9.47 7.45 -6.55
CA GLY A 29 -8.67 8.56 -7.01
C GLY A 29 -9.47 9.54 -7.89
N LEU A 30 -9.07 10.81 -7.89
CA LEU A 30 -9.75 11.87 -8.63
C LEU A 30 -9.83 11.58 -10.15
N ASP A 31 -8.76 11.03 -10.71
CA ASP A 31 -8.66 10.66 -12.12
C ASP A 31 -8.46 9.14 -12.24
N PRO A 32 -9.49 8.38 -12.64
CA PRO A 32 -9.43 6.92 -12.67
C PRO A 32 -8.41 6.38 -13.67
N ASP A 33 -8.02 7.13 -14.70
CA ASP A 33 -7.02 6.69 -15.68
C ASP A 33 -5.57 6.92 -15.17
N LEU A 34 -5.38 7.86 -14.23
CA LEU A 34 -4.07 8.17 -13.65
C LEU A 34 -3.82 7.47 -12.30
N ILE A 35 -4.87 7.13 -11.56
CA ILE A 35 -4.77 6.36 -10.33
C ILE A 35 -4.56 4.89 -10.69
N GLY A 36 -3.29 4.56 -10.88
CA GLY A 36 -2.84 3.18 -10.95
C GLY A 36 -3.22 2.37 -9.70
N PRO A 37 -2.85 1.09 -9.66
CA PRO A 37 -3.23 0.20 -8.57
C PRO A 37 -2.75 0.71 -7.21
N PHE A 38 -3.54 0.45 -6.16
CA PHE A 38 -3.23 0.83 -4.79
C PHE A 38 -1.81 0.38 -4.38
N PRO A 39 -0.99 1.25 -3.77
CA PRO A 39 0.37 0.88 -3.38
C PRO A 39 0.33 -0.18 -2.28
N ARG A 40 0.98 -1.31 -2.52
CA ARG A 40 1.17 -2.42 -1.57
C ARG A 40 2.48 -2.31 -0.82
N SER A 41 3.46 -1.58 -1.35
CA SER A 41 4.71 -1.31 -0.67
C SER A 41 5.24 0.09 -1.01
N LEU A 42 6.21 0.56 -0.22
CA LEU A 42 6.88 1.83 -0.45
C LEU A 42 8.21 1.62 -1.17
N LEU A 43 8.57 2.61 -2.00
CA LEU A 43 9.85 2.64 -2.68
C LEU A 43 10.99 2.79 -1.67
N ARG A 44 12.14 2.20 -2.01
CA ARG A 44 13.37 2.46 -1.26
C ARG A 44 13.90 3.84 -1.66
N PRO A 45 14.42 4.64 -0.72
CA PRO A 45 15.02 5.94 -1.04
C PRO A 45 16.10 5.80 -2.12
N SER A 46 16.15 6.74 -3.06
CA SER A 46 17.12 6.72 -4.17
C SER A 46 18.56 6.68 -3.68
N VAL A 47 18.88 7.42 -2.61
CA VAL A 47 20.21 7.42 -1.99
C VAL A 47 20.62 6.04 -1.45
N HIS A 48 19.65 5.25 -0.95
CA HIS A 48 19.92 3.93 -0.40
C HIS A 48 20.20 2.91 -1.51
N VAL A 49 19.43 2.96 -2.60
CA VAL A 49 19.63 2.09 -3.76
C VAL A 49 20.93 2.43 -4.48
N ASN A 50 21.23 3.72 -4.68
CA ASN A 50 22.43 4.14 -5.41
C ASN A 50 23.73 3.91 -4.65
N ARG A 51 23.71 3.90 -3.31
CA ARG A 51 24.92 3.74 -2.48
C ARG A 51 25.12 2.32 -1.97
N ASN A 52 24.23 1.38 -2.28
CA ASN A 52 24.33 0.00 -1.82
C ASN A 52 24.11 -0.97 -2.98
N ALA A 53 25.19 -1.57 -3.48
CA ALA A 53 25.15 -2.53 -4.59
C ALA A 53 24.38 -3.83 -4.26
N ASN A 54 24.11 -4.12 -2.98
CA ASN A 54 23.36 -5.30 -2.58
C ASN A 54 21.84 -5.09 -2.61
N VAL A 55 21.36 -3.88 -2.93
CA VAL A 55 19.96 -3.51 -2.78
C VAL A 55 19.38 -3.04 -4.11
N ASN A 56 18.40 -3.79 -4.60
CA ASN A 56 17.62 -3.41 -5.78
C ASN A 56 16.42 -2.51 -5.41
N GLN A 57 15.90 -1.74 -6.36
CA GLN A 57 14.67 -0.97 -6.14
C GLN A 57 13.44 -1.89 -6.02
N LYS A 58 12.47 -1.47 -5.20
CA LYS A 58 11.16 -2.12 -5.05
C LYS A 58 10.13 -1.47 -5.95
N SER A 59 9.10 -2.24 -6.35
CA SER A 59 7.88 -1.72 -6.94
C SER A 59 6.84 -1.36 -5.87
N LEU A 60 5.97 -0.41 -6.19
CA LEU A 60 4.81 -0.10 -5.35
C LEU A 60 3.82 -1.27 -5.24
N GLN A 61 3.86 -2.21 -6.19
CA GLN A 61 2.96 -3.37 -6.22
C GLN A 61 3.55 -4.63 -5.56
N ASP A 62 4.81 -4.58 -5.12
CA ASP A 62 5.46 -5.74 -4.49
C ASP A 62 4.73 -6.13 -3.20
N LEU A 63 4.35 -7.40 -3.10
CA LEU A 63 3.73 -7.96 -1.90
C LEU A 63 4.71 -7.96 -0.73
N VAL A 64 4.21 -7.59 0.45
CA VAL A 64 4.93 -7.77 1.71
C VAL A 64 4.62 -9.17 2.24
N PHE A 65 5.52 -9.76 3.04
CA PHE A 65 5.40 -11.17 3.46
C PHE A 65 4.07 -11.54 4.15
N TRP A 66 3.40 -10.58 4.79
CA TRP A 66 2.11 -10.75 5.46
C TRP A 66 0.91 -10.25 4.64
N ASP A 67 1.16 -9.69 3.46
CA ASP A 67 0.13 -9.25 2.52
C ASP A 67 -0.40 -10.48 1.77
N SER A 68 -1.70 -10.76 1.94
CA SER A 68 -2.39 -11.90 1.31
C SER A 68 -2.84 -11.59 -0.13
N GLY A 69 -2.58 -10.38 -0.64
CA GLY A 69 -3.01 -9.96 -1.97
C GLY A 69 -4.52 -9.73 -2.09
N ALA A 70 -5.24 -9.70 -0.97
CA ALA A 70 -6.70 -9.57 -0.91
C ALA A 70 -7.21 -8.19 -1.40
N VAL A 71 -6.33 -7.19 -1.53
CA VAL A 71 -6.67 -5.90 -2.13
C VAL A 71 -6.84 -6.09 -3.63
N ILE A 72 -8.09 -6.07 -4.08
CA ILE A 72 -8.46 -5.96 -5.49
C ILE A 72 -9.02 -4.55 -5.65
N CYS A 73 -8.39 -3.72 -6.48
CA CYS A 73 -8.99 -2.46 -6.89
C CYS A 73 -10.25 -2.81 -7.68
N ARG A 74 -11.42 -2.62 -7.08
CA ARG A 74 -12.73 -2.79 -7.73
C ARG A 74 -13.40 -1.44 -7.81
#